data_AF-A0A1U6I7A4-F1
#
_entry.id   AF-A0A1U6I7A4-F1
#
_cell.length_a   1.000
_cell.length_b   1.000
_cell.length_c   1.000
_cell.angle_alpha   90.00
_cell.angle_beta   90.00
_cell.angle_gamma   90.00
#
_symmetry.space_group_name_H-M   'P 1'
#
loop_
_entity.id
_entity.type
_entity.pdbx_description
1 polymer ?
#
loop_
_entity_poly.entity_id
_entity_poly.type
_entity_poly.pdbx_seq_one_letter_code
_entity_poly.pdbx_strand_id
1 'polypeptide(L)'
;MPEKTGEKRANCPPVEHQFKPGNPGRPKGARNKLGEAFIQALHDSFEAHGPETIETVRTEKPDQYLKVIASLLPKEHTLNINDMDAMTDDELAERIRSLATAIAPFLDGGTGEVDEGNAGASVAQQPPRVH
;
A
#
# COMPACT_ATOMS: atom_id res chain seq x y z
N MET A 1 16.52 47.00 41.38
CA MET A 1 17.04 45.63 41.27
C MET A 1 16.34 44.95 40.11
N PRO A 2 17.02 44.62 38.99
CA PRO A 2 16.48 43.70 38.00
C PRO A 2 17.26 42.38 37.98
N GLU A 3 16.50 41.29 37.92
CA GLU A 3 16.94 39.91 37.73
C GLU A 3 17.59 39.70 36.35
N LYS A 4 18.63 38.86 36.30
CA LYS A 4 19.09 38.21 35.07
C LYS A 4 19.55 36.80 35.40
N THR A 5 18.68 35.82 35.19
CA THR A 5 19.05 34.40 35.17
C THR A 5 18.70 33.83 33.81
N GLY A 6 19.73 33.52 33.03
CA GLY A 6 19.64 32.97 31.69
C GLY A 6 20.98 32.44 31.24
N GLU A 7 21.61 31.57 32.04
CA GLU A 7 22.83 30.88 31.64
C GLU A 7 22.48 29.70 30.73
N LYS A 8 22.75 29.88 29.44
CA LYS A 8 22.75 28.80 28.44
C LYS A 8 23.85 27.80 28.80
N ARG A 9 23.46 26.57 29.15
CA ARG A 9 24.41 25.47 29.34
C ARG A 9 25.07 25.17 27.99
N ALA A 10 26.36 25.50 27.88
CA ALA A 10 27.18 25.14 26.73
C ALA A 10 27.38 23.62 26.72
N ASN A 11 26.57 22.91 25.95
CA ASN A 11 26.72 21.48 25.73
C ASN A 11 27.81 21.24 24.66
N CYS A 12 29.06 21.56 24.99
CA CYS A 12 30.21 21.17 24.17
C CYS A 12 30.64 19.74 24.58
N PRO A 13 30.61 18.75 23.67
CA PRO A 13 31.07 17.41 23.99
C PRO A 13 32.57 17.42 24.32
N PRO A 14 33.02 16.52 25.22
CA PRO A 14 34.42 16.42 25.62
C PRO A 14 35.38 16.41 24.42
N VAL A 15 36.48 17.16 24.54
CA VAL A 15 37.48 17.40 23.47
C VAL A 15 38.06 16.09 22.91
N GLU A 16 38.00 15.00 23.69
CA GLU A 16 38.40 13.66 23.29
C GLU A 16 37.62 13.10 22.09
N HIS A 17 36.39 13.54 21.86
CA HIS A 17 35.54 13.11 20.74
C HIS A 17 35.57 14.08 19.55
N GLN A 18 36.35 15.15 19.62
CA GLN A 18 36.45 16.14 18.55
C GLN A 18 37.38 15.66 17.45
N PHE A 19 36.97 15.91 16.21
CA PHE A 19 37.74 15.59 15.01
C PHE A 19 39.11 16.28 15.05
N LYS A 20 40.19 15.50 15.20
CA LYS A 20 41.56 16.03 15.18
C LYS A 20 42.02 16.28 13.73
N PRO A 21 42.73 17.38 13.45
CA PRO A 21 43.45 17.55 12.20
C PRO A 21 44.45 16.40 12.02
N GLY A 22 44.30 15.61 10.96
CA GLY A 22 45.12 14.42 10.70
C GLY A 22 44.37 13.08 10.81
N ASN A 23 43.13 13.06 11.31
CA ASN A 23 42.26 11.89 11.19
C ASN A 23 41.14 12.20 10.20
N PRO A 24 41.33 11.97 8.88
CA PRO A 24 40.26 12.15 7.92
C PRO A 24 39.14 11.20 8.33
N GLY A 25 37.91 11.71 8.37
CA GLY A 25 36.78 10.92 8.80
C GLY A 25 36.55 9.73 7.90
N ARG A 26 35.53 8.94 8.21
CA ARG A 26 35.10 7.85 7.33
C ARG A 26 35.04 8.35 5.88
N PRO A 27 35.75 7.69 4.93
CA PRO A 27 35.93 8.22 3.59
C PRO A 27 34.59 8.50 2.93
N LYS A 28 34.52 9.64 2.22
CA LYS A 28 33.31 10.11 1.55
C LYS A 28 32.80 9.00 0.62
N GLY A 29 31.53 8.62 0.79
CA GLY A 29 30.89 7.57 -0.02
C GLY A 29 31.09 6.13 0.48
N ALA A 30 31.80 5.86 1.59
CA ALA A 30 31.90 4.50 2.11
C ALA A 30 30.54 3.89 2.53
N ARG A 31 29.53 4.73 2.80
CA ARG A 31 28.15 4.29 3.12
C ARG A 31 27.45 3.87 1.82
N ASN A 32 27.62 4.68 0.78
CA ASN A 32 27.10 4.44 -0.56
C ASN A 32 27.71 3.18 -1.17
N LYS A 33 29.03 2.96 -1.05
CA LYS A 33 29.70 1.74 -1.51
C LYS A 33 29.16 0.47 -0.87
N LEU A 34 28.86 0.50 0.43
CA LEU A 34 28.26 -0.64 1.12
C LEU A 34 26.82 -0.89 0.62
N GLY A 35 26.05 0.17 0.39
CA GLY A 35 24.71 0.06 -0.18
C GLY A 35 24.70 -0.53 -1.58
N GLU A 36 25.59 -0.06 -2.46
CA GLU A 36 25.76 -0.59 -3.83
C GLU A 36 26.16 -2.07 -3.81
N ALA A 37 27.16 -2.43 -3.01
CA ALA A 37 27.60 -3.83 -2.89
C ALA A 37 26.50 -4.74 -2.31
N PHE A 38 25.69 -4.23 -1.38
CA PHE A 38 24.56 -4.96 -0.81
C PHE A 38 23.46 -5.21 -1.85
N ILE A 39 23.09 -4.19 -2.62
CA ILE A 39 22.09 -4.33 -3.69
C ILE A 39 22.57 -5.32 -4.75
N GLN A 40 23.86 -5.25 -5.13
CA GLN A 40 24.44 -6.20 -6.08
C GLN A 40 24.38 -7.64 -5.57
N ALA A 41 24.81 -7.87 -4.33
CA ALA A 41 24.76 -9.20 -3.72
C ALA A 41 23.32 -9.73 -3.60
N LEU A 42 22.35 -8.85 -3.31
CA LEU A 42 20.94 -9.22 -3.24
C LEU A 42 20.39 -9.59 -4.63
N HIS A 43 20.76 -8.84 -5.67
CA HIS A 43 20.41 -9.15 -7.05
C HIS A 43 20.95 -10.51 -7.47
N ASP A 44 22.25 -10.76 -7.27
CA ASP A 44 22.90 -12.01 -7.68
C ASP A 44 22.31 -13.23 -6.94
N SER A 45 21.99 -13.06 -5.65
CA SER A 45 21.30 -14.07 -4.85
C SER A 45 19.89 -14.36 -5.39
N PHE A 46 19.14 -13.32 -5.77
CA PHE A 46 17.81 -13.48 -6.33
C PHE A 46 17.84 -14.12 -7.73
N GLU A 47 18.84 -13.80 -8.56
CA GLU A 47 19.01 -14.44 -9.87
C GLU A 47 19.34 -15.94 -9.74
N ALA A 48 20.20 -16.30 -8.78
CA ALA A 48 20.59 -17.69 -8.55
C ALA A 48 19.51 -18.53 -7.84
N HIS A 49 18.80 -17.97 -6.85
CA HIS A 49 17.95 -18.74 -5.93
C HIS A 49 16.51 -18.21 -5.83
N GLY A 50 16.19 -17.10 -6.47
CA GLY A 50 14.88 -16.45 -6.37
C GLY A 50 13.71 -17.36 -6.78
N PRO A 51 13.75 -18.04 -7.95
CA PRO A 51 12.65 -18.89 -8.38
C PRO A 51 12.35 -20.04 -7.42
N GLU A 52 13.38 -20.75 -6.97
CA GLU A 52 13.25 -21.84 -5.99
C GLU A 52 12.71 -21.33 -4.65
N THR A 53 13.25 -20.20 -4.16
CA THR A 53 12.77 -19.56 -2.92
C THR A 53 11.30 -19.18 -3.02
N ILE A 54 10.84 -18.65 -4.16
CA ILE A 54 9.43 -18.30 -4.39
C ILE A 54 8.54 -19.54 -4.36
N GLU A 55 8.99 -20.65 -4.95
CA GLU A 55 8.26 -21.92 -4.94
C GLU A 55 8.16 -22.49 -3.52
N THR A 56 9.25 -22.52 -2.76
CA THR A 56 9.25 -22.93 -1.35
C THR A 56 8.34 -22.06 -0.49
N VAL A 57 8.38 -20.73 -0.67
CA VAL A 57 7.52 -19.83 0.11
C VAL A 57 6.05 -20.03 -0.25
N ARG A 58 5.73 -20.31 -1.52
CA ARG A 58 4.36 -20.63 -1.95
C ARG A 58 3.83 -21.91 -1.28
N THR A 59 4.66 -22.94 -1.09
CA THR A 59 4.26 -24.21 -0.50
C THR A 59 4.25 -24.18 1.03
N GLU A 60 5.28 -23.61 1.65
CA GLU A 60 5.42 -23.59 3.11
C GLU A 60 4.63 -22.45 3.79
N LYS A 61 4.55 -21.28 3.15
CA LYS A 61 3.95 -20.06 3.72
C LYS A 61 3.12 -19.29 2.67
N PRO A 62 2.03 -19.88 2.16
CA PRO A 62 1.20 -19.28 1.12
C PRO A 62 0.67 -17.90 1.51
N ASP A 63 0.32 -17.67 2.78
CA ASP A 63 -0.17 -16.37 3.25
C ASP A 63 0.86 -15.25 3.07
N GLN A 64 2.14 -15.54 3.32
CA GLN A 64 3.22 -14.55 3.16
C GLN A 64 3.52 -14.32 1.68
N TYR A 65 3.48 -15.37 0.87
CA TYR A 65 3.60 -15.26 -0.58
C TYR A 65 2.56 -14.29 -1.16
N LEU A 66 1.29 -14.47 -0.80
CA LEU A 66 0.19 -13.61 -1.25
C LEU A 66 0.31 -12.17 -0.75
N LYS A 67 0.77 -11.97 0.49
CA LYS A 67 1.04 -10.62 1.02
C LYS A 67 2.15 -9.89 0.26
N VAL A 68 3.22 -10.59 -0.11
CA VAL A 68 4.30 -10.01 -0.92
C VAL A 68 3.76 -9.61 -2.30
N ILE A 69 3.00 -10.48 -2.97
CA ILE A 69 2.36 -10.15 -4.26
C ILE A 69 1.44 -8.93 -4.11
N ALA A 70 0.59 -8.91 -3.09
CA ALA A 70 -0.31 -7.78 -2.84
C ALA A 70 0.45 -6.46 -2.58
N SER A 71 1.67 -6.53 -2.01
CA SER A 71 2.50 -5.34 -1.76
C SER A 71 3.20 -4.79 -3.02
N LEU A 72 3.36 -5.62 -4.06
CA LEU A 72 3.91 -5.20 -5.36
C LEU A 72 2.86 -4.46 -6.20
N LEU A 73 1.58 -4.68 -5.93
CA LEU A 73 0.50 -3.94 -6.57
C LEU A 73 0.44 -2.52 -5.96
N PRO A 74 0.29 -1.47 -6.78
CA PRO A 74 0.04 -0.12 -6.28
C PRO A 74 -1.15 -0.12 -5.32
N LYS A 75 -0.95 0.41 -4.10
CA LYS A 75 -1.98 0.45 -3.04
C LYS A 75 -3.16 1.38 -3.35
N GLU A 76 -3.11 2.08 -4.48
CA GLU A 76 -4.12 3.05 -4.94
C GLU A 76 -5.35 2.40 -5.61
N HIS A 77 -5.55 1.10 -5.40
CA HIS A 77 -6.88 0.50 -5.50
C HIS A 77 -7.36 0.04 -4.12
N THR A 78 -7.12 0.86 -3.09
CA THR A 78 -8.10 0.93 -2.02
C THR A 78 -9.32 1.60 -2.62
N LEU A 79 -10.16 0.83 -3.32
CA LEU A 79 -11.57 1.19 -3.37
C LEU A 79 -11.99 1.15 -1.90
N ASN A 80 -12.03 2.31 -1.25
CA ASN A 80 -12.66 2.47 0.04
C ASN A 80 -14.14 2.14 -0.18
N ILE A 81 -14.47 0.85 -0.16
CA ILE A 81 -15.86 0.38 -0.22
C ILE A 81 -16.62 0.99 0.98
N ASN A 82 -15.91 1.28 2.08
CA ASN A 82 -16.44 1.94 3.27
C ASN A 82 -16.76 3.44 3.11
N ASP A 83 -16.20 4.14 2.11
CA ASP A 83 -16.53 5.55 1.91
C ASP A 83 -17.89 5.72 1.20
N MET A 84 -18.40 4.66 0.55
CA MET A 84 -19.72 4.67 -0.09
C MET A 84 -20.87 4.47 0.91
N ASP A 85 -20.65 3.67 1.97
CA ASP A 85 -21.66 3.40 3.01
C ASP A 85 -21.91 4.59 3.94
N ALA A 86 -21.00 5.57 3.97
CA ALA A 86 -21.10 6.78 4.78
C ALA A 86 -21.72 7.98 4.03
N MET A 87 -22.01 7.82 2.72
CA MET A 87 -22.65 8.87 1.91
C MET A 87 -24.16 8.82 2.08
N THR A 88 -24.78 9.99 2.10
CA THR A 88 -26.23 10.10 1.95
C THR A 88 -26.65 9.71 0.53
N ASP A 89 -27.90 9.30 0.34
CA ASP A 89 -28.43 8.93 -0.98
C ASP A 89 -28.26 10.05 -2.02
N ASP A 90 -28.33 11.32 -1.59
CA ASP A 90 -28.12 12.50 -2.43
C ASP A 90 -26.66 12.63 -2.89
N GLU A 91 -25.71 12.48 -1.97
CA GLU A 91 -24.26 12.51 -2.28
C GLU A 91 -23.87 11.33 -3.17
N LEU A 92 -24.45 10.16 -2.91
CA LEU A 92 -24.26 8.97 -3.75
C LEU A 92 -24.79 9.20 -5.17
N ALA A 93 -25.98 9.81 -5.31
CA ALA A 93 -26.57 10.12 -6.61
C ALA A 93 -25.72 11.14 -7.41
N GLU A 94 -25.19 12.18 -6.75
CA GLU A 94 -24.27 13.13 -7.39
C GLU A 94 -22.99 12.44 -7.87
N ARG A 95 -22.44 11.55 -7.05
CA ARG A 95 -21.23 10.80 -7.39
C ARG A 95 -21.46 9.87 -8.58
N ILE A 96 -22.58 9.16 -8.61
CA ILE A 96 -22.98 8.30 -9.74
C ILE A 96 -23.09 9.13 -11.03
N ARG A 97 -23.72 10.30 -10.99
CA ARG A 97 -23.82 11.20 -12.16
C ARG A 97 -22.45 11.67 -12.65
N SER A 98 -21.56 12.02 -11.74
CA SER A 98 -20.18 12.42 -12.04
C SER A 98 -19.40 11.29 -12.74
N LEU A 99 -19.50 10.06 -12.21
CA LEU A 99 -18.85 8.89 -12.80
C LEU A 99 -19.46 8.51 -14.15
N ALA A 100 -20.79 8.54 -14.28
CA ALA A 100 -21.48 8.29 -15.55
C ALA A 100 -21.02 9.28 -16.63
N THR A 101 -20.84 10.56 -16.28
CA THR A 101 -20.33 11.59 -17.21
C THR A 101 -18.88 11.33 -17.61
N ALA A 102 -18.03 10.92 -16.67
CA ALA A 102 -16.62 10.62 -16.94
C ALA A 102 -16.43 9.36 -17.80
N ILE A 103 -17.33 8.37 -17.65
CA ILE A 103 -17.25 7.09 -18.35
C ILE A 103 -18.03 7.11 -19.68
N ALA A 104 -19.03 8.00 -19.84
CA ALA A 104 -19.81 8.18 -21.07
C ALA A 104 -18.97 8.22 -22.38
N PRO A 105 -17.87 8.98 -22.50
CA PRO A 105 -17.06 8.99 -23.72
C PRO A 105 -16.36 7.66 -24.02
N PHE A 106 -16.31 6.72 -23.07
CA PHE A 106 -15.73 5.39 -23.24
C PHE A 106 -16.79 4.31 -23.53
N LEU A 107 -18.09 4.64 -23.40
CA LEU A 107 -19.23 3.71 -23.57
C LEU A 107 -19.93 3.83 -24.92
N ASP A 108 -19.46 4.72 -25.81
CA ASP A 108 -20.00 4.95 -27.17
C ASP A 108 -19.84 3.74 -28.13
N GLY A 109 -19.54 2.55 -27.59
CA GLY A 109 -19.43 1.27 -28.31
C GLY A 109 -20.26 0.12 -27.73
N GLY A 110 -21.17 0.36 -26.78
CA GLY A 110 -21.93 -0.73 -26.16
C GLY A 110 -23.29 -0.31 -25.59
N THR A 111 -24.30 -0.30 -26.45
CA THR A 111 -25.72 -0.24 -26.06
C THR A 111 -26.10 -1.55 -25.34
N GLY A 112 -26.09 -1.52 -24.01
CA GLY A 112 -26.78 -2.50 -23.16
C GLY A 112 -28.14 -1.95 -22.79
N GLU A 113 -29.15 -2.35 -23.55
CA GLU A 113 -30.57 -2.15 -23.31
C GLU A 113 -30.92 -2.49 -21.84
N VAL A 114 -31.47 -1.52 -21.11
CA VAL A 114 -32.08 -1.76 -19.80
C VAL A 114 -33.48 -2.34 -20.03
N ASP A 115 -33.59 -3.66 -19.94
CA ASP A 115 -34.88 -4.34 -19.92
C ASP A 115 -35.52 -4.18 -18.53
N GLU A 116 -36.46 -3.26 -18.45
CA GLU A 116 -37.40 -3.11 -17.36
C GLU A 116 -38.40 -4.28 -17.37
N GLY A 117 -38.32 -5.14 -16.35
CA GLY A 117 -39.49 -5.84 -15.83
C GLY A 117 -39.34 -7.35 -15.63
N ASN A 118 -39.47 -7.78 -14.37
CA ASN A 118 -40.69 -8.48 -13.96
C ASN A 118 -40.67 -8.77 -12.46
N ALA A 119 -41.41 -7.97 -11.69
CA ALA A 119 -41.89 -8.35 -10.38
C ALA A 119 -42.97 -9.42 -10.54
N GLY A 120 -42.62 -10.68 -10.29
CA GLY A 120 -43.56 -11.80 -10.22
C GLY A 120 -43.51 -12.46 -8.84
N ALA A 121 -44.40 -12.03 -7.95
CA ALA A 121 -44.78 -12.78 -6.76
C ALA A 121 -45.49 -14.11 -7.14
N SER A 122 -45.40 -15.12 -6.26
CA SER A 122 -46.19 -16.37 -6.13
C SER A 122 -45.32 -17.63 -6.29
N VAL A 123 -45.37 -18.72 -5.52
CA VAL A 123 -46.12 -19.16 -4.32
C VAL A 123 -45.34 -20.35 -3.74
N ALA A 124 -45.58 -20.62 -2.46
CA ALA A 124 -45.11 -21.74 -1.64
C ALA A 124 -45.04 -23.14 -2.29
N GLN A 125 -44.03 -23.94 -1.93
CA GLN A 125 -44.24 -25.34 -1.54
C GLN A 125 -43.07 -25.86 -0.70
N GLN A 126 -43.37 -26.19 0.56
CA GLN A 126 -42.47 -26.89 1.49
C GLN A 126 -42.55 -28.40 1.22
N PRO A 127 -41.44 -29.16 1.13
CA PRO A 127 -41.52 -30.61 1.03
C PRO A 127 -41.73 -31.29 2.41
N PRO A 128 -42.41 -32.45 2.46
CA PRO A 128 -42.87 -33.06 3.71
C PRO A 128 -41.75 -33.75 4.50
N ARG A 129 -41.86 -33.67 5.83
CA ARG A 129 -41.13 -34.54 6.78
C ARG A 129 -41.57 -36.00 6.57
N VAL A 130 -40.61 -36.86 6.25
CA VAL A 130 -40.77 -38.32 6.34
C VAL A 130 -40.22 -38.77 7.70
N HIS A 131 -40.91 -39.76 8.28
CA HIS A 131 -40.80 -40.22 9.67
C HIS A 131 -39.40 -40.71 10.06
#